data_AF-A0A1F0MK81-F1
#
_entry.id   AF-A0A1F0MK81-F1
#
_cell.length_a   1.000
_cell.length_b   1.000
_cell.length_c   1.000
_cell.angle_alpha   90.00
_cell.angle_beta   90.00
_cell.angle_gamma   90.00
#
_symmetry.space_group_name_H-M   'P 1'
#
loop_
_entity.id
_entity.type
_entity.pdbx_description
1 polymer ?
#
loop_
_entity_poly.entity_id
_entity_poly.type
_entity_poly.pdbx_seq_one_letter_code
_entity_poly.pdbx_strand_id
1 'polypeptide(L)'
;MIAAYHRLARRDRTRPYRWWRPGVEITVAGLLFVVLQAVWVVPFLLINGVEQPGGIAEGNPTSMLFGYGAIALTIPAAFVAAWASGRDVRVLWSIERRFRWRFFLPALAAFAAPSLLALAVGVLAFGAPPARLDAVFFSCVVITLLVLPLQCLAEELLFRGSLVQCVGAWAPSPWVAYLVPVPLFVFGHTGGGGQLVTVTIFALLAALLVHRTGGLELALALHIVNNANVSYANFSGIADLDSSRAFLPIAGLLGAFLLAVLASVVVGAKVAPMPTFDAHLRHLPHTTGDLLFQSAANPAHGGVPVVAPWFAQTLGPQMHGWANQLPWVRTAQSDGTTAELTNDHLRLTYTVCTEPDISFHLRVDNLDDVPRRIQLALHPYWAVDAAGARVTGLEGAPYFDKIAGATSTLESPIVFGEEVDRVVGTTAQCSLSDAHRTLTFTTHGTDHVVVWNPGPEVCAHDESLGTDDWARFVCVEPALLGENRDGVVLAPGESAEIGLDVHVTAPTQP
;
A
#
# COMPACT_ATOMS: atom_id res chain seq x y z
N MET A 1 -5.19 4.91 -4.05
CA MET A 1 -3.83 4.36 -3.90
C MET A 1 -3.81 2.85 -4.07
N ILE A 2 -2.80 2.32 -4.74
CA ILE A 2 -2.66 0.88 -4.99
C ILE A 2 -2.15 0.19 -3.72
N ALA A 3 -2.81 -0.89 -3.26
CA ALA A 3 -2.37 -1.59 -2.05
C ALA A 3 -0.96 -2.18 -2.23
N ALA A 4 -0.22 -2.34 -1.13
CA ALA A 4 1.04 -3.10 -1.14
C ALA A 4 0.81 -4.47 -1.79
N TYR A 5 1.78 -4.95 -2.57
CA TYR A 5 1.57 -6.11 -3.44
C TYR A 5 1.01 -7.34 -2.70
N HIS A 6 1.52 -7.65 -1.50
CA HIS A 6 1.02 -8.76 -0.66
C HIS A 6 -0.42 -8.57 -0.15
N ARG A 7 -0.93 -7.33 -0.15
CA ARG A 7 -2.29 -6.98 0.32
C ARG A 7 -3.32 -6.93 -0.79
N LEU A 8 -2.91 -6.95 -2.06
CA LEU A 8 -3.82 -6.84 -3.21
C LEU A 8 -4.89 -7.94 -3.19
N ALA A 9 -4.56 -9.17 -2.78
CA ALA A 9 -5.58 -10.22 -2.65
C ALA A 9 -6.69 -9.93 -1.63
N ARG A 10 -6.47 -9.05 -0.65
CA ARG A 10 -7.53 -8.65 0.29
C ARG A 10 -8.43 -7.56 -0.26
N ARG A 11 -7.85 -6.57 -0.97
CA ARG A 11 -8.56 -5.37 -1.47
C ARG A 11 -9.10 -5.53 -2.89
N ASP A 12 -8.28 -6.02 -3.80
CA ASP A 12 -8.53 -6.01 -5.25
C ASP A 12 -9.24 -7.30 -5.68
N ARG A 13 -10.57 -7.29 -5.51
CA ARG A 13 -11.41 -8.46 -5.70
C ARG A 13 -12.62 -8.14 -6.58
N THR A 14 -13.04 -9.13 -7.37
CA THR A 14 -14.32 -9.10 -8.10
C THR A 14 -15.49 -9.55 -7.24
N ARG A 15 -15.22 -10.19 -6.10
CA ARG A 15 -16.21 -10.61 -5.10
C ARG A 15 -15.78 -10.18 -3.70
N PRO A 16 -16.72 -9.81 -2.80
CA PRO A 16 -16.39 -9.36 -1.45
C PRO A 16 -15.47 -10.33 -0.71
N TYR A 17 -14.49 -9.75 0.00
CA TYR A 17 -13.53 -10.52 0.78
C TYR A 17 -14.22 -11.37 1.86
N ARG A 18 -13.76 -12.61 2.00
CA ARG A 18 -14.08 -13.52 3.11
C ARG A 18 -12.80 -14.25 3.49
N TRP A 19 -12.61 -14.51 4.78
CA TRP A 19 -11.37 -15.08 5.31
C TRP A 19 -10.98 -16.44 4.69
N TRP A 20 -11.95 -17.23 4.22
CA TRP A 20 -11.70 -18.54 3.59
C TRP A 20 -11.32 -18.46 2.10
N ARG A 21 -11.53 -17.33 1.42
CA ARG A 21 -11.27 -17.20 -0.04
C ARG A 21 -9.79 -17.40 -0.41
N PRO A 22 -8.80 -16.90 0.33
CA PRO A 22 -7.40 -17.23 0.05
C PRO A 22 -7.11 -18.74 0.17
N GLY A 23 -7.82 -19.45 1.07
CA GLY A 23 -7.71 -20.90 1.20
C GLY A 23 -8.25 -21.63 -0.04
N VAL A 24 -9.34 -21.13 -0.64
CA VAL A 24 -9.86 -21.63 -1.92
C VAL A 24 -8.85 -21.42 -3.04
N GLU A 25 -8.20 -20.26 -3.09
CA GLU A 25 -7.17 -19.98 -4.09
C GLU A 25 -6.01 -20.99 -3.98
N ILE A 26 -5.45 -21.18 -2.78
CA ILE A 26 -4.37 -22.14 -2.53
C ILE A 26 -4.82 -23.57 -2.91
N THR A 27 -6.04 -23.96 -2.54
CA THR A 27 -6.57 -25.30 -2.83
C THR A 27 -6.75 -25.53 -4.32
N VAL A 28 -7.35 -24.58 -5.03
CA VAL A 28 -7.56 -24.68 -6.49
C VAL A 28 -6.22 -24.68 -7.23
N ALA A 29 -5.28 -23.83 -6.82
CA ALA A 29 -3.93 -23.81 -7.40
C ALA A 29 -3.23 -25.16 -7.21
N GLY A 30 -3.29 -25.76 -6.01
CA GLY A 30 -2.71 -27.06 -5.71
C GLY A 30 -3.35 -28.20 -6.50
N LEU A 31 -4.68 -28.24 -6.60
CA LEU A 31 -5.39 -29.26 -7.38
C LEU A 31 -5.06 -29.15 -8.88
N LEU A 32 -5.08 -27.93 -9.43
CA LEU A 32 -4.72 -27.69 -10.82
C LEU A 32 -3.26 -28.02 -11.11
N PHE A 33 -2.34 -27.75 -10.17
CA PHE A 33 -0.96 -28.18 -10.29
C PHE A 33 -0.87 -29.70 -10.47
N VAL A 34 -1.51 -30.49 -9.60
CA VAL A 34 -1.50 -31.96 -9.69
C VAL A 34 -2.11 -32.46 -11.01
N VAL A 35 -3.24 -31.89 -11.42
CA VAL A 35 -3.91 -32.29 -12.68
C VAL A 35 -3.05 -31.96 -13.89
N LEU A 36 -2.50 -30.74 -13.97
CA LEU A 36 -1.66 -30.32 -15.09
C LEU A 36 -0.35 -31.12 -15.13
N GLN A 37 0.21 -31.47 -13.97
CA GLN A 37 1.35 -32.38 -13.90
C GLN A 37 1.01 -33.76 -14.47
N ALA A 38 -0.13 -34.34 -14.11
CA ALA A 38 -0.55 -35.63 -14.68
C ALA A 38 -0.77 -35.54 -16.20
N VAL A 39 -1.36 -34.44 -16.70
CA VAL A 39 -1.58 -34.18 -18.13
C VAL A 39 -0.27 -34.07 -18.90
N TRP A 40 0.81 -33.60 -18.29
CA TRP A 40 2.13 -33.57 -18.91
C TRP A 40 2.87 -34.90 -18.78
N VAL A 41 3.02 -35.38 -17.54
CA VAL A 41 3.89 -36.51 -17.20
C VAL A 41 3.38 -37.81 -17.82
N VAL A 42 2.07 -38.10 -17.77
CA VAL A 42 1.55 -39.39 -18.26
C VAL A 42 1.76 -39.55 -19.76
N PRO A 43 1.32 -38.62 -20.64
CA PRO A 43 1.60 -38.74 -22.08
C PRO A 43 3.09 -38.70 -22.40
N PHE A 44 3.88 -37.89 -21.68
CA PHE A 44 5.31 -37.81 -21.91
C PHE A 44 6.01 -39.16 -21.66
N LEU A 45 5.69 -39.84 -20.56
CA LEU A 45 6.22 -41.16 -20.24
C LEU A 45 5.71 -42.25 -21.20
N LEU A 46 4.46 -42.13 -21.70
CA LEU A 46 3.93 -43.06 -22.70
C LEU A 46 4.66 -42.93 -24.05
N ILE A 47 5.08 -41.73 -24.43
CA ILE A 47 5.79 -41.47 -25.69
C ILE A 47 7.29 -41.80 -25.57
N ASN A 48 7.92 -41.44 -24.45
CA ASN A 48 9.38 -41.49 -24.30
C ASN A 48 9.88 -42.68 -23.45
N GLY A 49 8.98 -43.44 -22.83
CA GLY A 49 9.31 -44.58 -21.97
C GLY A 49 9.44 -44.21 -20.48
N VAL A 50 9.17 -45.18 -19.61
CA VAL A 50 9.15 -45.01 -18.14
C VAL A 50 10.55 -45.01 -17.52
N GLU A 51 11.55 -45.54 -18.23
CA GLU A 51 12.95 -45.59 -17.78
C GLU A 51 13.70 -44.26 -17.96
N GLN A 52 13.05 -43.25 -18.59
CA GLN A 52 13.67 -41.99 -19.01
C GLN A 52 13.55 -40.76 -18.07
N PRO A 53 12.96 -40.77 -16.85
CA PRO A 53 13.05 -39.58 -16.01
C PRO A 53 14.33 -39.64 -15.20
N GLY A 54 15.45 -39.29 -15.84
CA GLY A 54 16.57 -38.70 -15.12
C GLY A 54 16.12 -37.47 -14.31
N GLY A 55 16.94 -37.00 -13.39
CA GLY A 55 16.68 -35.75 -12.66
C GLY A 55 16.34 -34.60 -13.62
N ILE A 56 15.52 -33.64 -13.15
CA ILE A 56 14.94 -32.47 -13.87
C ILE A 56 15.99 -31.60 -14.61
N ALA A 57 17.29 -31.90 -14.49
CA ALA A 57 18.38 -31.16 -15.11
C ALA A 57 19.63 -32.01 -15.42
N GLU A 58 19.49 -33.30 -15.78
CA GLU A 58 20.62 -34.19 -16.16
C GLU A 58 21.34 -33.81 -17.48
N GLY A 59 21.21 -32.58 -17.93
CA GLY A 59 22.00 -32.03 -19.04
C GLY A 59 21.64 -32.60 -20.42
N ASN A 60 20.49 -33.26 -20.58
CA ASN A 60 20.00 -33.74 -21.87
C ASN A 60 18.64 -33.10 -22.25
N PRO A 61 18.32 -32.99 -23.55
CA PRO A 61 17.13 -32.27 -24.00
C PRO A 61 15.81 -32.88 -23.51
N THR A 62 15.73 -34.21 -23.45
CA THR A 62 14.50 -34.92 -23.05
C THR A 62 14.17 -34.67 -21.59
N SER A 63 15.15 -34.77 -20.68
CA SER A 63 14.95 -34.53 -19.24
C SER A 63 14.67 -33.06 -18.95
N MET A 64 15.34 -32.14 -19.65
CA MET A 64 15.06 -30.70 -19.55
C MET A 64 13.64 -30.37 -20.02
N LEU A 65 13.21 -30.91 -21.16
CA LEU A 65 11.86 -30.70 -21.67
C LEU A 65 10.81 -31.32 -20.73
N PHE A 66 11.07 -32.52 -20.22
CA PHE A 66 10.22 -33.18 -19.23
C PHE A 66 10.04 -32.29 -18.00
N GLY A 67 11.14 -31.89 -17.36
CA GLY A 67 11.13 -31.14 -16.11
C GLY A 67 10.63 -29.70 -16.24
N TYR A 68 11.21 -28.91 -17.15
CA TYR A 68 10.80 -27.52 -17.33
C TYR A 68 9.40 -27.42 -17.93
N GLY A 69 9.06 -28.30 -18.89
CA GLY A 69 7.73 -28.33 -19.50
C GLY A 69 6.63 -28.66 -18.51
N ALA A 70 6.88 -29.61 -17.60
CA ALA A 70 5.96 -30.01 -16.54
C ALA A 70 5.55 -28.81 -15.68
N ILE A 71 6.53 -28.04 -15.19
CA ILE A 71 6.27 -26.86 -14.37
C ILE A 71 5.71 -25.70 -15.20
N ALA A 72 6.23 -25.45 -16.41
CA ALA A 72 5.74 -24.40 -17.30
C ALA A 72 4.25 -24.56 -17.64
N LEU A 73 3.75 -25.80 -17.76
CA LEU A 73 2.34 -26.07 -18.01
C LEU A 73 1.41 -25.57 -16.88
N THR A 74 1.94 -25.31 -15.69
CA THR A 74 1.17 -24.90 -14.51
C THR A 74 0.84 -23.40 -14.45
N ILE A 75 1.34 -22.58 -15.40
CA ILE A 75 1.03 -21.14 -15.48
C ILE A 75 -0.47 -20.83 -15.33
N PRO A 76 -1.41 -21.51 -16.01
CA PRO A 76 -2.84 -21.21 -15.90
C PRO A 76 -3.39 -21.43 -14.47
N ALA A 77 -2.77 -22.29 -13.66
CA ALA A 77 -3.25 -22.62 -12.32
C ALA A 77 -3.34 -21.38 -11.43
N ALA A 78 -2.35 -20.48 -11.47
CA ALA A 78 -2.36 -19.26 -10.68
C ALA A 78 -3.52 -18.32 -11.07
N PHE A 79 -3.78 -18.15 -12.38
CA PHE A 79 -4.85 -17.29 -12.89
C PHE A 79 -6.24 -17.86 -12.59
N VAL A 80 -6.45 -19.15 -12.85
CA VAL A 80 -7.73 -19.83 -12.60
C VAL A 80 -8.03 -19.86 -11.10
N ALA A 81 -7.03 -20.13 -10.25
CA ALA A 81 -7.20 -20.09 -8.80
C ALA A 81 -7.58 -18.69 -8.30
N ALA A 82 -6.88 -17.65 -8.76
CA ALA A 82 -7.18 -16.26 -8.40
C ALA A 82 -8.61 -15.87 -8.84
N TRP A 83 -9.00 -16.24 -10.06
CA TRP A 83 -10.35 -16.02 -10.56
C TRP A 83 -11.41 -16.77 -9.74
N ALA A 84 -11.19 -18.06 -9.45
CA ALA A 84 -12.10 -18.89 -8.67
C ALA A 84 -12.30 -18.36 -7.25
N SER A 85 -11.25 -17.81 -6.64
CA SER A 85 -11.33 -17.16 -5.33
C SER A 85 -12.14 -15.85 -5.39
N GLY A 86 -12.28 -15.22 -6.57
CA GLY A 86 -12.93 -13.93 -6.79
C GLY A 86 -11.95 -12.76 -6.68
N ARG A 87 -10.67 -12.97 -6.99
CA ARG A 87 -9.61 -11.95 -7.05
C ARG A 87 -9.49 -11.39 -8.47
N ASP A 88 -9.10 -10.11 -8.61
CA ASP A 88 -8.70 -9.60 -9.93
C ASP A 88 -7.39 -10.26 -10.34
N VAL A 89 -7.43 -11.15 -11.34
CA VAL A 89 -6.27 -11.92 -11.79
C VAL A 89 -5.09 -11.05 -12.22
N ARG A 90 -5.35 -9.80 -12.61
CA ARG A 90 -4.31 -8.88 -13.07
C ARG A 90 -3.35 -8.46 -11.96
N VAL A 91 -3.77 -8.53 -10.70
CA VAL A 91 -2.90 -8.22 -9.54
C VAL A 91 -1.83 -9.29 -9.29
N LEU A 92 -1.89 -10.44 -9.98
CA LEU A 92 -0.78 -11.41 -10.00
C LEU A 92 0.50 -10.80 -10.58
N TRP A 93 0.39 -9.86 -11.52
CA TRP A 93 1.57 -9.30 -12.19
C TRP A 93 2.30 -8.29 -11.34
N SER A 94 1.59 -7.25 -10.92
CA SER A 94 2.12 -6.12 -10.19
C SER A 94 1.00 -5.26 -9.61
N ILE A 95 1.39 -4.28 -8.80
CA ILE A 95 0.54 -3.18 -8.36
C ILE A 95 -0.13 -2.44 -9.54
N GLU A 96 0.51 -2.34 -10.71
CA GLU A 96 -0.08 -1.70 -11.90
C GLU A 96 -1.10 -2.60 -12.63
N ARG A 97 -1.40 -3.79 -12.13
CA ARG A 97 -2.33 -4.77 -12.75
C ARG A 97 -1.91 -5.17 -14.18
N ARG A 98 -0.62 -5.11 -14.47
CA ARG A 98 -0.02 -5.50 -15.76
C ARG A 98 1.43 -5.86 -15.59
N PHE A 99 1.97 -6.60 -16.55
CA PHE A 99 3.40 -6.86 -16.63
C PHE A 99 4.15 -5.60 -17.11
N ARG A 100 5.20 -5.20 -16.40
CA ARG A 100 5.91 -3.95 -16.65
C ARG A 100 7.25 -4.22 -17.36
N TRP A 101 7.22 -4.27 -18.68
CA TRP A 101 8.40 -4.48 -19.54
C TRP A 101 9.57 -3.53 -19.26
N ARG A 102 9.25 -2.28 -18.88
CA ARG A 102 10.25 -1.27 -18.49
C ARG A 102 11.12 -1.65 -17.29
N PHE A 103 10.66 -2.58 -16.46
CA PHE A 103 11.42 -3.13 -15.34
C PHE A 103 12.06 -4.47 -15.68
N PHE A 104 11.32 -5.34 -16.38
CA PHE A 104 11.79 -6.68 -16.72
C PHE A 104 13.01 -6.67 -17.64
N LEU A 105 12.96 -5.97 -18.78
CA LEU A 105 14.03 -6.04 -19.78
C LEU A 105 15.37 -5.48 -19.26
N PRO A 106 15.41 -4.31 -18.60
CA PRO A 106 16.66 -3.82 -18.02
C PRO A 106 17.18 -4.72 -16.89
N ALA A 107 16.29 -5.25 -16.04
CA ALA A 107 16.68 -6.17 -14.97
C ALA A 107 17.26 -7.48 -15.52
N LEU A 108 16.64 -8.04 -16.56
CA LEU A 108 17.13 -9.26 -17.21
C LEU A 108 18.52 -9.04 -17.81
N ALA A 109 18.72 -7.94 -18.53
CA ALA A 109 20.03 -7.58 -19.09
C ALA A 109 21.09 -7.36 -17.99
N ALA A 110 20.75 -6.61 -16.95
CA ALA A 110 21.64 -6.32 -15.84
C ALA A 110 22.04 -7.61 -15.08
N PHE A 111 21.07 -8.45 -14.73
CA PHE A 111 21.32 -9.68 -13.98
C PHE A 111 22.05 -10.74 -14.84
N ALA A 112 21.80 -10.79 -16.15
CA ALA A 112 22.51 -11.70 -17.05
C ALA A 112 23.98 -11.29 -17.27
N ALA A 113 24.31 -10.00 -17.20
CA ALA A 113 25.63 -9.48 -17.57
C ALA A 113 26.82 -10.16 -16.84
N PRO A 114 26.81 -10.35 -15.50
CA PRO A 114 27.89 -11.06 -14.81
C PRO A 114 28.04 -12.52 -15.27
N SER A 115 26.95 -13.17 -15.62
CA SER A 115 26.93 -14.57 -16.07
C SER A 115 27.45 -14.72 -17.49
N LEU A 116 27.07 -13.80 -18.37
CA LEU A 116 27.60 -13.72 -19.74
C LEU A 116 29.10 -13.36 -19.74
N LEU A 117 29.52 -12.48 -18.83
CA LEU A 117 30.94 -12.17 -18.64
C LEU A 117 31.71 -13.39 -18.15
N ALA A 118 31.20 -14.11 -17.15
CA ALA A 118 31.81 -15.34 -16.66
C ALA A 118 31.91 -16.42 -17.75
N LEU A 119 30.88 -16.54 -18.60
CA LEU A 119 30.91 -17.41 -19.77
C LEU A 119 32.00 -17.01 -20.76
N ALA A 120 32.08 -15.72 -21.12
CA ALA A 120 33.09 -15.20 -22.04
C ALA A 120 34.52 -15.43 -21.50
N VAL A 121 34.76 -15.11 -20.22
CA VAL A 121 36.03 -15.39 -19.54
C VAL A 121 36.34 -16.88 -19.56
N GLY A 122 35.34 -17.74 -19.32
CA GLY A 122 35.50 -19.19 -19.37
C GLY A 122 35.92 -19.71 -20.73
N VAL A 123 35.34 -19.17 -21.81
CA VAL A 123 35.74 -19.52 -23.18
C VAL A 123 37.15 -19.02 -23.50
N LEU A 124 37.49 -17.79 -23.09
CA LEU A 124 38.82 -17.22 -23.34
C LEU A 124 39.92 -17.95 -22.55
N ALA A 125 39.66 -18.33 -21.30
CA ALA A 125 40.64 -18.95 -20.42
C ALA A 125 40.78 -20.47 -20.63
N PHE A 126 39.67 -21.16 -20.93
CA PHE A 126 39.62 -22.63 -20.96
C PHE A 126 39.16 -23.23 -22.30
N GLY A 127 38.84 -22.39 -23.30
CA GLY A 127 38.32 -22.84 -24.59
C GLY A 127 36.87 -23.35 -24.53
N ALA A 128 36.49 -24.19 -25.50
CA ALA A 128 35.15 -24.75 -25.62
C ALA A 128 34.71 -25.54 -24.36
N PRO A 129 33.40 -25.59 -24.03
CA PRO A 129 32.89 -26.40 -22.93
C PRO A 129 33.28 -27.89 -23.07
N PRO A 130 33.35 -28.66 -21.96
CA PRO A 130 33.63 -30.10 -22.01
C PRO A 130 32.65 -30.88 -22.89
N ALA A 131 31.37 -30.48 -22.88
CA ALA A 131 30.36 -31.08 -23.73
C ALA A 131 30.63 -30.85 -25.23
N ARG A 132 30.21 -31.83 -26.05
CA ARG A 132 30.28 -31.71 -27.52
C ARG A 132 29.29 -30.66 -28.02
N LEU A 133 29.74 -29.78 -28.91
CA LEU A 133 28.91 -28.74 -29.53
C LEU A 133 28.14 -29.32 -30.73
N ASP A 134 27.21 -30.23 -30.46
CA ASP A 134 26.38 -30.92 -31.45
C ASP A 134 24.89 -30.58 -31.29
N ALA A 135 24.03 -31.29 -32.04
CA ALA A 135 22.58 -31.06 -32.02
C ALA A 135 21.96 -31.23 -30.63
N VAL A 136 22.55 -32.08 -29.76
CA VAL A 136 22.06 -32.30 -28.40
C VAL A 136 22.32 -31.05 -27.57
N PHE A 137 23.55 -30.52 -27.60
CA PHE A 137 23.92 -29.29 -26.89
C PHE A 137 23.05 -28.10 -27.31
N PHE A 138 22.89 -27.88 -28.62
CA PHE A 138 22.06 -26.77 -29.11
C PHE A 138 20.57 -26.97 -28.82
N SER A 139 20.08 -28.21 -28.72
CA SER A 139 18.72 -28.47 -28.24
C SER A 139 18.55 -28.05 -26.78
N CYS A 140 19.52 -28.34 -25.91
CA CYS A 140 19.52 -27.87 -24.52
C CYS A 140 19.53 -26.33 -24.43
N VAL A 141 20.29 -25.66 -25.30
CA VAL A 141 20.30 -24.19 -25.40
C VAL A 141 18.92 -23.66 -25.80
N VAL A 142 18.27 -24.24 -26.83
CA VAL A 142 16.94 -23.82 -27.27
C VAL A 142 15.90 -24.02 -26.15
N ILE A 143 15.92 -25.15 -25.45
CA ILE A 143 15.02 -25.42 -24.32
C ILE A 143 15.26 -24.42 -23.18
N THR A 144 16.53 -24.09 -22.88
CA THR A 144 16.91 -23.07 -21.88
C THR A 144 16.43 -21.67 -22.24
N LEU A 145 16.38 -21.32 -23.53
CA LEU A 145 15.93 -19.99 -23.96
C LEU A 145 14.41 -19.88 -24.10
N LEU A 146 13.70 -20.98 -24.36
CA LEU A 146 12.26 -20.97 -24.66
C LEU A 146 11.37 -21.53 -23.56
N VAL A 147 11.76 -22.66 -22.94
CA VAL A 147 10.91 -23.37 -21.97
C VAL A 147 11.23 -22.96 -20.54
N LEU A 148 12.51 -22.82 -20.20
CA LEU A 148 12.95 -22.43 -18.85
C LEU A 148 12.33 -21.09 -18.39
N PRO A 149 12.23 -20.03 -19.22
CA PRO A 149 11.58 -18.80 -18.78
C PRO A 149 10.10 -18.97 -18.42
N LEU A 150 9.41 -19.89 -19.09
CA LEU A 150 8.02 -20.22 -18.78
C LEU A 150 7.92 -21.01 -17.46
N GLN A 151 8.88 -21.90 -17.20
CA GLN A 151 9.01 -22.59 -15.91
C GLN A 151 9.21 -21.60 -14.77
N CYS A 152 10.18 -20.68 -14.89
CA CYS A 152 10.40 -19.63 -13.89
C CYS A 152 9.16 -18.76 -13.68
N LEU A 153 8.44 -18.41 -14.76
CA LEU A 153 7.21 -17.64 -14.67
C LEU A 153 6.12 -18.38 -13.87
N ALA A 154 5.94 -19.69 -14.11
CA ALA A 154 4.96 -20.50 -13.39
C ALA A 154 5.23 -20.48 -11.87
N GLU A 155 6.48 -20.66 -11.47
CA GLU A 155 6.89 -20.65 -10.07
C GLU A 155 6.74 -19.27 -9.44
N GLU A 156 7.16 -18.20 -10.11
CA GLU A 156 6.99 -16.84 -9.59
C GLU A 156 5.50 -16.48 -9.43
N LEU A 157 4.65 -16.90 -10.36
CA LEU A 157 3.20 -16.70 -10.26
C LEU A 157 2.58 -17.48 -9.09
N LEU A 158 2.98 -18.72 -8.85
CA LEU A 158 2.44 -19.53 -7.76
C LEU A 158 2.95 -19.05 -6.40
N PHE A 159 4.26 -18.92 -6.23
CA PHE A 159 4.86 -18.65 -4.93
C PHE A 159 4.82 -17.16 -4.54
N ARG A 160 5.08 -16.25 -5.47
CA ARG A 160 5.12 -14.80 -5.19
C ARG A 160 3.85 -14.11 -5.65
N GLY A 161 3.23 -14.56 -6.73
CA GLY A 161 1.98 -14.01 -7.24
C GLY A 161 0.77 -14.39 -6.39
N SER A 162 0.56 -15.68 -6.17
CA SER A 162 -0.62 -16.20 -5.48
C SER A 162 -0.36 -16.37 -3.98
N LEU A 163 0.63 -17.16 -3.59
CA LEU A 163 0.82 -17.58 -2.20
C LEU A 163 1.17 -16.40 -1.27
N VAL A 164 2.14 -15.55 -1.64
CA VAL A 164 2.44 -14.31 -0.89
C VAL A 164 1.19 -13.46 -0.68
N GLN A 165 0.37 -13.28 -1.71
CA GLN A 165 -0.83 -12.46 -1.60
C GLN A 165 -1.92 -13.15 -0.77
N CYS A 166 -2.05 -14.47 -0.85
CA CYS A 166 -2.98 -15.23 -0.02
C CYS A 166 -2.61 -15.13 1.47
N VAL A 167 -1.33 -15.33 1.81
CA VAL A 167 -0.81 -15.15 3.17
C VAL A 167 -0.98 -13.68 3.59
N GLY A 168 -0.65 -12.75 2.72
CA GLY A 168 -0.81 -11.31 2.97
C GLY A 168 -2.26 -10.86 3.08
N ALA A 169 -3.24 -11.63 2.60
CA ALA A 169 -4.65 -11.36 2.86
C ALA A 169 -5.04 -11.70 4.31
N TRP A 170 -4.48 -12.80 4.84
CA TRP A 170 -4.64 -13.21 6.23
C TRP A 170 -3.83 -12.34 7.20
N ALA A 171 -2.56 -12.08 6.90
CA ALA A 171 -1.62 -11.36 7.75
C ALA A 171 -1.23 -9.99 7.15
N PRO A 172 -1.35 -8.88 7.90
CA PRO A 172 -0.92 -7.56 7.41
C PRO A 172 0.60 -7.41 7.29
N SER A 173 1.37 -8.18 8.08
CA SER A 173 2.82 -8.11 8.12
C SER A 173 3.45 -8.56 6.78
N PRO A 174 4.29 -7.72 6.14
CA PRO A 174 5.02 -8.13 4.94
C PRO A 174 6.00 -9.28 5.25
N TRP A 175 6.60 -9.30 6.44
CA TRP A 175 7.51 -10.37 6.84
C TRP A 175 6.83 -11.74 6.81
N VAL A 176 5.61 -11.84 7.33
CA VAL A 176 4.84 -13.09 7.31
C VAL A 176 4.47 -13.45 5.86
N ALA A 177 3.98 -12.49 5.08
CA ALA A 177 3.55 -12.73 3.71
C ALA A 177 4.66 -13.23 2.79
N TYR A 178 5.88 -12.70 2.93
CA TYR A 178 7.01 -13.03 2.05
C TYR A 178 7.89 -14.18 2.58
N LEU A 179 7.99 -14.40 3.89
CA LEU A 179 8.84 -15.47 4.44
C LEU A 179 8.14 -16.84 4.49
N VAL A 180 6.82 -16.91 4.69
CA VAL A 180 6.08 -18.18 4.73
C VAL A 180 6.20 -18.99 3.42
N PRO A 181 6.16 -18.39 2.23
CA PRO A 181 6.36 -19.11 0.96
C PRO A 181 7.78 -19.66 0.75
N VAL A 182 8.80 -19.15 1.45
CA VAL A 182 10.20 -19.51 1.20
C VAL A 182 10.50 -20.98 1.50
N PRO A 183 10.16 -21.54 2.68
CA PRO A 183 10.37 -22.97 2.96
C PRO A 183 9.65 -23.89 1.97
N LEU A 184 8.44 -23.51 1.52
CA LEU A 184 7.67 -24.29 0.55
C LEU A 184 8.35 -24.32 -0.83
N PHE A 185 8.94 -23.20 -1.24
CA PHE A 185 9.74 -23.13 -2.47
C PHE A 185 11.00 -23.98 -2.36
N VAL A 186 11.75 -23.86 -1.25
CA VAL A 186 12.98 -24.61 -1.02
C VAL A 186 12.72 -26.13 -0.97
N PHE A 187 11.64 -26.56 -0.32
CA PHE A 187 11.25 -27.98 -0.25
C PHE A 187 10.96 -28.60 -1.61
N GLY A 188 10.50 -27.80 -2.58
CA GLY A 188 10.27 -28.25 -3.97
C GLY A 188 11.55 -28.53 -4.76
N HIS A 189 12.73 -28.20 -4.24
CA HIS A 189 14.00 -28.38 -4.91
C HIS A 189 14.78 -29.57 -4.34
N THR A 190 15.39 -30.35 -5.23
CA THR A 190 16.25 -31.49 -4.88
C THR A 190 17.72 -31.11 -5.09
N GLY A 191 18.60 -31.40 -4.12
CA GLY A 191 20.02 -31.07 -4.22
C GLY A 191 20.80 -31.31 -2.92
N GLY A 192 22.13 -31.18 -3.00
CA GLY A 192 23.00 -31.22 -1.82
C GLY A 192 22.85 -29.96 -0.95
N GLY A 193 23.38 -29.98 0.28
CA GLY A 193 23.22 -28.89 1.25
C GLY A 193 23.64 -27.51 0.73
N GLY A 194 24.73 -27.43 -0.05
CA GLY A 194 25.17 -26.18 -0.68
C GLY A 194 24.18 -25.62 -1.70
N GLN A 195 23.55 -26.46 -2.52
CA GLN A 195 22.55 -26.05 -3.50
C GLN A 195 21.28 -25.52 -2.81
N LEU A 196 20.84 -26.17 -1.73
CA LEU A 196 19.69 -25.71 -0.94
C LEU A 196 19.93 -24.35 -0.28
N VAL A 197 21.16 -24.05 0.14
CA VAL A 197 21.53 -22.72 0.64
C VAL A 197 21.40 -21.68 -0.47
N THR A 198 21.93 -21.94 -1.67
CA THR A 198 21.81 -21.01 -2.80
C THR A 198 20.36 -20.79 -3.22
N VAL A 199 19.54 -21.85 -3.27
CA VAL A 199 18.09 -21.76 -3.54
C VAL A 199 17.38 -20.92 -2.48
N THR A 200 17.76 -21.06 -1.22
CA THR A 200 17.20 -20.25 -0.12
C THR A 200 17.56 -18.78 -0.26
N ILE A 201 18.82 -18.47 -0.56
CA ILE A 201 19.28 -17.09 -0.81
C ILE A 201 18.52 -16.48 -2.00
N PHE A 202 18.41 -17.22 -3.10
CA PHE A 202 17.62 -16.80 -4.25
C PHE A 202 16.16 -16.51 -3.86
N ALA A 203 15.51 -17.41 -3.13
CA ALA A 203 14.11 -17.26 -2.73
C ALA A 203 13.88 -16.00 -1.88
N LEU A 204 14.81 -15.70 -0.96
CA LEU A 204 14.77 -14.48 -0.15
C LEU A 204 15.00 -13.22 -0.98
N LEU A 205 15.95 -13.23 -1.92
CA LEU A 205 16.21 -12.09 -2.81
C LEU A 205 15.03 -11.84 -3.76
N ALA A 206 14.46 -12.89 -4.36
CA ALA A 206 13.27 -12.80 -5.19
C ALA A 206 12.10 -12.19 -4.40
N ALA A 207 11.86 -12.66 -3.17
CA ALA A 207 10.83 -12.10 -2.29
C ALA A 207 11.09 -10.60 -1.97
N LEU A 208 12.33 -10.23 -1.67
CA LEU A 208 12.73 -8.83 -1.43
C LEU A 208 12.48 -7.96 -2.67
N LEU A 209 12.82 -8.44 -3.86
CA LEU A 209 12.61 -7.73 -5.12
C LEU A 209 11.12 -7.49 -5.39
N VAL A 210 10.26 -8.50 -5.19
CA VAL A 210 8.81 -8.34 -5.32
C VAL A 210 8.29 -7.34 -4.30
N HIS A 211 8.72 -7.43 -3.04
CA HIS A 211 8.33 -6.50 -2.00
C HIS A 211 8.69 -5.05 -2.35
N ARG A 212 9.93 -4.80 -2.82
CA ARG A 212 10.43 -3.46 -3.13
C ARG A 212 9.82 -2.86 -4.40
N THR A 213 9.60 -3.68 -5.42
CA THR A 213 9.14 -3.19 -6.74
C THR A 213 7.64 -3.30 -6.96
N GLY A 214 6.92 -4.00 -6.08
CA GLY A 214 5.48 -4.21 -6.17
C GLY A 214 5.06 -5.06 -7.37
N GLY A 215 5.91 -6.00 -7.83
CA GLY A 215 5.56 -6.92 -8.91
C GLY A 215 6.63 -7.96 -9.17
N LEU A 216 6.30 -8.92 -10.04
CA LEU A 216 7.11 -10.12 -10.27
C LEU A 216 8.32 -9.88 -11.19
N GLU A 217 8.42 -8.74 -11.86
CA GLU A 217 9.30 -8.56 -13.02
C GLU A 217 10.79 -8.75 -12.69
N LEU A 218 11.29 -8.15 -11.61
CA LEU A 218 12.70 -8.30 -11.23
C LEU A 218 13.00 -9.69 -10.66
N ALA A 219 12.06 -10.26 -9.89
CA ALA A 219 12.22 -11.61 -9.35
C ALA A 219 12.26 -12.65 -10.48
N LEU A 220 11.37 -12.53 -11.47
CA LEU A 220 11.36 -13.37 -12.67
C LEU A 220 12.66 -13.22 -13.48
N ALA A 221 13.14 -11.99 -13.69
CA ALA A 221 14.41 -11.77 -14.39
C ALA A 221 15.58 -12.46 -13.67
N LEU A 222 15.66 -12.33 -12.34
CA LEU A 222 16.68 -12.98 -11.54
C LEU A 222 16.54 -14.51 -11.58
N HIS A 223 15.31 -15.02 -11.53
CA HIS A 223 15.01 -16.45 -11.58
C HIS A 223 15.47 -17.06 -12.91
N ILE A 224 15.15 -16.42 -14.03
CA ILE A 224 15.59 -16.87 -15.37
C ILE A 224 17.12 -16.96 -15.41
N VAL A 225 17.83 -15.93 -14.94
CA VAL A 225 19.30 -15.92 -14.93
C VAL A 225 19.88 -16.99 -14.00
N ASN A 226 19.31 -17.16 -12.81
CA ASN A 226 19.72 -18.20 -11.86
C ASN A 226 19.61 -19.59 -12.49
N ASN A 227 18.44 -19.92 -13.04
CA ASN A 227 18.19 -21.25 -13.59
C ASN A 227 18.93 -21.47 -14.91
N ALA A 228 19.11 -20.43 -15.74
CA ALA A 228 19.89 -20.53 -16.98
C ALA A 228 21.37 -20.83 -16.69
N ASN A 229 21.96 -20.25 -15.63
CA ASN A 229 23.33 -20.58 -15.21
C ASN A 229 23.46 -22.03 -14.77
N VAL A 230 22.54 -22.49 -13.91
CA VAL A 230 22.53 -23.87 -13.42
C VAL A 230 22.34 -24.85 -14.58
N SER A 231 21.37 -24.58 -15.46
CA SER A 231 21.10 -25.37 -16.67
C SER A 231 22.34 -25.46 -17.55
N TYR A 232 22.96 -24.31 -17.87
CA TYR A 232 24.17 -24.26 -18.68
C TYR A 232 25.31 -25.05 -18.05
N ALA A 233 25.57 -24.89 -16.74
CA ALA A 233 26.62 -25.65 -16.06
C ALA A 233 26.41 -27.16 -16.19
N ASN A 234 25.18 -27.65 -16.11
CA ASN A 234 24.84 -29.06 -16.24
C ASN A 234 25.05 -29.57 -17.68
N PHE A 235 24.36 -29.03 -18.69
CA PHE A 235 24.46 -29.57 -20.06
C PHE A 235 25.79 -29.27 -20.75
N SER A 236 26.57 -28.29 -20.26
CA SER A 236 27.93 -28.05 -20.74
C SER A 236 28.97 -28.99 -20.13
N GLY A 237 28.60 -29.77 -19.10
CA GLY A 237 29.51 -30.66 -18.37
C GLY A 237 30.48 -29.93 -17.43
N ILE A 238 30.15 -28.69 -17.04
CA ILE A 238 30.98 -27.88 -16.12
C ILE A 238 30.63 -28.17 -14.65
N ALA A 239 29.38 -28.54 -14.37
CA ALA A 239 28.86 -28.72 -13.01
C ALA A 239 29.64 -29.76 -12.18
N ASP A 240 30.13 -30.83 -12.83
CA ASP A 240 30.82 -31.94 -12.16
C ASP A 240 32.35 -31.80 -12.16
N LEU A 241 32.88 -30.64 -12.58
CA LEU A 241 34.34 -30.43 -12.64
C LEU A 241 34.90 -29.97 -11.28
N ASP A 242 35.89 -30.69 -10.78
CA ASP A 242 36.79 -30.20 -9.71
C ASP A 242 37.89 -29.30 -10.30
N SER A 243 37.53 -28.13 -10.83
CA SER A 243 38.49 -27.20 -11.45
C SER A 243 38.06 -25.73 -11.33
N SER A 244 39.01 -24.81 -11.58
CA SER A 244 38.75 -23.36 -11.65
C SER A 244 37.61 -23.00 -12.63
N ARG A 245 37.35 -23.85 -13.63
CA ARG A 245 36.27 -23.67 -14.60
C ARG A 245 34.88 -23.74 -13.97
N ALA A 246 34.69 -24.58 -12.94
CA ALA A 246 33.41 -24.73 -12.24
C ALA A 246 33.05 -23.51 -11.38
N PHE A 247 34.04 -22.72 -10.97
CA PHE A 247 33.81 -21.51 -10.18
C PHE A 247 33.26 -20.33 -10.99
N LEU A 248 33.45 -20.31 -12.32
CA LEU A 248 33.03 -19.18 -13.16
C LEU A 248 31.50 -19.00 -13.20
N PRO A 249 30.67 -20.03 -13.47
CA PRO A 249 29.21 -19.90 -13.38
C PRO A 249 28.74 -19.46 -11.99
N ILE A 250 29.40 -19.94 -10.93
CA ILE A 250 29.09 -19.56 -9.54
C ILE A 250 29.39 -18.08 -9.32
N ALA A 251 30.55 -17.59 -9.78
CA ALA A 251 30.92 -16.17 -9.69
C ALA A 251 29.95 -15.28 -10.48
N GLY A 252 29.54 -15.70 -11.68
CA GLY A 252 28.52 -15.04 -12.47
C GLY A 252 27.18 -14.95 -11.74
N LEU A 253 26.76 -16.03 -11.08
CA LEU A 253 25.54 -16.06 -10.27
C LEU A 253 25.61 -15.13 -9.05
N LEU A 254 26.73 -15.16 -8.30
CA LEU A 254 26.94 -14.26 -7.16
C LEU A 254 26.95 -12.79 -7.60
N GLY A 255 27.51 -12.49 -8.77
CA GLY A 255 27.42 -11.17 -9.39
C GLY A 255 25.97 -10.76 -9.67
N ALA A 256 25.15 -11.67 -10.20
CA ALA A 256 23.72 -11.41 -10.41
C ALA A 256 22.99 -11.14 -9.09
N PHE A 257 23.31 -11.87 -8.01
CA PHE A 257 22.74 -11.64 -6.68
C PHE A 257 23.15 -10.29 -6.10
N LEU A 258 24.42 -9.89 -6.27
CA LEU A 258 24.89 -8.56 -5.86
C LEU A 258 24.12 -7.46 -6.61
N LEU A 259 23.95 -7.60 -7.92
CA LEU A 259 23.17 -6.65 -8.72
C LEU A 259 21.69 -6.65 -8.33
N ALA A 260 21.11 -7.79 -7.93
CA ALA A 260 19.75 -7.85 -7.41
C ALA A 260 19.62 -7.09 -6.07
N VAL A 261 20.59 -7.23 -5.16
CA VAL A 261 20.65 -6.45 -3.92
C VAL A 261 20.75 -4.96 -4.25
N LEU A 262 21.65 -4.56 -5.15
CA LEU A 262 21.78 -3.18 -5.58
C LEU A 262 20.48 -2.65 -6.23
N ALA A 263 19.85 -3.43 -7.10
CA ALA A 263 18.58 -3.09 -7.72
C ALA A 263 17.48 -2.91 -6.66
N SER A 264 17.47 -3.70 -5.59
CA SER A 264 16.52 -3.54 -4.47
C SER A 264 16.67 -2.19 -3.74
N VAL A 265 17.84 -1.57 -3.80
CA VAL A 265 18.17 -0.26 -3.21
C VAL A 265 17.93 0.88 -4.21
N VAL A 266 18.39 0.72 -5.46
CA VAL A 266 18.36 1.75 -6.52
C VAL A 266 16.99 1.89 -7.16
N VAL A 267 16.28 0.78 -7.38
CA VAL A 267 14.86 0.82 -7.77
C VAL A 267 14.11 1.21 -6.52
N GLY A 268 14.12 2.51 -6.22
CA GLY A 268 13.50 3.11 -5.05
C GLY A 268 12.13 2.50 -4.83
N ALA A 269 11.83 2.16 -3.58
CA ALA A 269 10.65 1.41 -3.21
C ALA A 269 9.40 2.02 -3.90
N LYS A 270 8.88 1.35 -4.93
CA LYS A 270 7.50 1.53 -5.37
C LYS A 270 6.58 0.71 -4.46
N VAL A 271 6.91 0.68 -3.18
CA VAL A 271 5.92 0.43 -2.14
C VAL A 271 5.08 1.70 -2.20
N ALA A 272 3.84 1.60 -2.67
CA ALA A 272 2.89 2.67 -2.46
C ALA A 272 3.05 3.14 -1.00
N PRO A 273 3.09 4.46 -0.73
CA PRO A 273 3.29 4.96 0.62
C PRO A 273 2.47 4.10 1.56
N MET A 274 3.06 3.62 2.66
CA MET A 274 2.22 2.97 3.68
C MET A 274 1.04 3.91 3.92
N PRO A 275 -0.22 3.42 3.82
CA PRO A 275 -1.36 4.24 4.18
C PRO A 275 -1.05 4.82 5.57
N THR A 276 -0.88 6.13 5.66
CA THR A 276 -0.72 6.76 6.96
C THR A 276 -2.12 6.76 7.54
N PHE A 277 -2.28 6.18 8.73
CA PHE A 277 -3.55 6.31 9.45
C PHE A 277 -3.86 7.78 9.76
N ASP A 278 -2.84 8.63 9.72
CA ASP A 278 -2.91 10.04 10.04
C ASP A 278 -2.71 10.87 8.77
N ALA A 279 -3.80 11.41 8.22
CA ALA A 279 -3.75 12.69 7.49
C ALA A 279 -4.01 13.86 8.44
N HIS A 280 -4.33 13.59 9.70
CA HIS A 280 -4.61 14.61 10.69
C HIS A 280 -3.32 15.35 11.02
N LEU A 281 -3.37 16.68 10.88
CA LEU A 281 -2.30 17.53 11.37
C LEU A 281 -2.38 17.52 12.90
N ARG A 282 -1.37 16.96 13.57
CA ARG A 282 -1.32 16.86 15.04
C ARG A 282 -0.69 18.07 15.72
N HIS A 283 0.27 18.67 15.03
CA HIS A 283 1.06 19.79 15.52
C HIS A 283 1.12 20.85 14.45
N LEU A 284 1.05 22.10 14.88
CA LEU A 284 1.25 23.26 14.05
C LEU A 284 2.11 24.25 14.82
N PRO A 285 3.44 24.04 14.84
CA PRO A 285 4.35 24.90 15.57
C PRO A 285 4.25 26.35 15.09
N HIS A 286 4.18 27.29 16.03
CA HIS A 286 4.18 28.71 15.75
C HIS A 286 5.02 29.45 16.81
N THR A 287 5.44 30.68 16.51
CA THR A 287 6.30 31.48 17.40
C THR A 287 5.66 31.80 18.75
N THR A 288 4.33 31.74 18.84
CA THR A 288 3.54 31.92 20.07
C THR A 288 3.23 30.59 20.77
N GLY A 289 3.92 29.50 20.42
CA GLY A 289 3.61 28.13 20.85
C GLY A 289 2.80 27.36 19.81
N ASP A 290 2.68 26.04 19.98
CA ASP A 290 1.88 25.19 19.09
C ASP A 290 0.45 25.72 18.98
N LEU A 291 -0.12 25.75 17.78
CA LEU A 291 -1.48 26.21 17.54
C LEU A 291 -2.51 25.11 17.79
N LEU A 292 -2.10 23.84 17.79
CA LEU A 292 -2.99 22.71 17.96
C LEU A 292 -2.79 22.04 19.31
N PHE A 293 -3.90 21.71 19.94
CA PHE A 293 -3.94 20.91 21.16
C PHE A 293 -3.93 19.43 20.82
N GLN A 294 -3.31 18.64 21.70
CA GLN A 294 -3.30 17.19 21.62
C GLN A 294 -3.52 16.61 23.02
N SER A 295 -4.60 15.85 23.19
CA SER A 295 -4.84 15.13 24.44
C SER A 295 -3.79 14.03 24.64
N ALA A 296 -3.30 13.93 25.88
CA ALA A 296 -2.42 12.85 26.29
C ALA A 296 -3.18 11.55 26.61
N ALA A 297 -4.47 11.65 26.94
CA ALA A 297 -5.31 10.50 27.29
C ALA A 297 -5.71 9.70 26.04
N ASN A 298 -6.19 10.39 25.01
CA ASN A 298 -6.52 9.79 23.73
C ASN A 298 -6.10 10.70 22.57
N PRO A 299 -5.15 10.25 21.74
CA PRO A 299 -4.72 11.02 20.59
C PRO A 299 -5.83 11.36 19.59
N ALA A 300 -6.98 10.68 19.59
CA ALA A 300 -8.12 11.05 18.74
C ALA A 300 -8.68 12.46 19.05
N HIS A 301 -8.49 12.96 20.27
CA HIS A 301 -8.91 14.30 20.70
C HIS A 301 -7.74 15.29 20.58
N GLY A 302 -7.47 15.71 19.36
CA GLY A 302 -6.40 16.66 19.09
C GLY A 302 -6.03 16.78 17.62
N GLY A 303 -5.33 17.86 17.29
CA GLY A 303 -4.96 18.19 15.92
C GLY A 303 -6.15 18.64 15.08
N VAL A 304 -6.18 18.24 13.80
CA VAL A 304 -7.29 18.51 12.86
C VAL A 304 -7.89 17.21 12.31
N PRO A 305 -8.83 16.57 13.04
CA PRO A 305 -9.66 15.50 12.51
C PRO A 305 -10.46 15.93 11.28
N VAL A 306 -10.54 15.03 10.30
CA VAL A 306 -11.31 15.21 9.06
C VAL A 306 -12.65 14.49 9.22
N VAL A 307 -13.74 15.23 9.10
CA VAL A 307 -15.11 14.71 9.25
C VAL A 307 -15.74 14.58 7.87
N ALA A 308 -15.93 13.33 7.43
CA ALA A 308 -16.58 13.02 6.16
C ALA A 308 -17.01 11.53 6.13
N PRO A 309 -18.07 11.19 5.38
CA PRO A 309 -18.89 12.06 4.56
C PRO A 309 -20.15 12.54 5.29
N TRP A 310 -20.16 12.51 6.63
CA TRP A 310 -21.21 13.13 7.43
C TRP A 310 -20.70 13.61 8.79
N PHE A 311 -21.41 14.59 9.36
CA PHE A 311 -21.14 15.14 10.69
C PHE A 311 -21.95 14.40 11.76
N ALA A 312 -21.41 14.23 12.96
CA ALA A 312 -22.04 13.46 14.04
C ALA A 312 -22.57 12.10 13.53
N GLN A 313 -23.83 11.75 13.82
CA GLN A 313 -24.49 10.54 13.31
C GLN A 313 -25.71 10.87 12.41
N THR A 314 -25.67 12.01 11.71
CA THR A 314 -26.82 12.55 10.97
C THR A 314 -27.20 11.74 9.72
N LEU A 315 -26.21 11.32 8.93
CA LEU A 315 -26.42 10.57 7.69
C LEU A 315 -25.95 9.11 7.78
N GLY A 316 -25.29 8.73 8.88
CA GLY A 316 -24.77 7.39 9.07
C GLY A 316 -24.51 7.05 10.54
N PRO A 317 -24.28 5.77 10.85
CA PRO A 317 -24.25 5.28 12.23
C PRO A 317 -22.93 5.60 12.96
N GLN A 318 -21.86 5.92 12.24
CA GLN A 318 -20.56 6.26 12.84
C GLN A 318 -20.51 7.73 13.20
N MET A 319 -19.99 8.06 14.39
CA MET A 319 -19.74 9.45 14.76
C MET A 319 -18.68 10.05 13.83
N HIS A 320 -19.01 11.18 13.19
CA HIS A 320 -18.15 11.94 12.28
C HIS A 320 -17.71 11.20 11.00
N GLY A 321 -18.52 10.23 10.56
CA GLY A 321 -18.24 9.48 9.34
C GLY A 321 -17.11 8.47 9.50
N TRP A 322 -16.47 8.14 8.38
CA TRP A 322 -15.41 7.13 8.32
C TRP A 322 -14.04 7.72 7.97
N ALA A 323 -13.97 9.00 7.59
CA ALA A 323 -12.75 9.61 7.07
C ALA A 323 -11.62 9.69 8.11
N ASN A 324 -11.93 9.91 9.39
CA ASN A 324 -10.96 9.94 10.48
C ASN A 324 -10.51 8.55 10.99
N GLN A 325 -11.13 7.46 10.51
CA GLN A 325 -10.82 6.08 10.92
C GLN A 325 -10.15 5.28 9.82
N LEU A 326 -10.19 5.76 8.58
CA LEU A 326 -9.62 5.10 7.42
C LEU A 326 -8.28 5.70 7.04
N PRO A 327 -7.36 4.88 6.49
CA PRO A 327 -6.02 5.35 6.26
C PRO A 327 -5.90 6.15 4.96
N TRP A 328 -5.18 7.26 5.03
CA TRP A 328 -4.96 8.22 3.96
C TRP A 328 -3.63 8.00 3.23
N VAL A 329 -3.53 8.63 2.07
CA VAL A 329 -2.45 8.46 1.09
C VAL A 329 -1.80 9.82 0.86
N ARG A 330 -0.59 10.07 1.36
CA ARG A 330 0.14 11.30 1.00
C ARG A 330 0.58 11.26 -0.47
N THR A 331 0.29 12.30 -1.27
CA THR A 331 0.47 12.32 -2.73
C THR A 331 1.39 13.42 -3.28
N ALA A 332 1.61 14.55 -2.59
CA ALA A 332 2.46 15.65 -3.09
C ALA A 332 3.13 16.47 -1.97
N GLN A 333 4.18 17.24 -2.30
CA GLN A 333 5.04 17.96 -1.35
C GLN A 333 5.67 19.28 -1.86
N SER A 334 5.14 19.94 -2.91
CA SER A 334 5.79 21.18 -3.41
C SER A 334 5.47 22.41 -2.58
N ASP A 335 4.21 22.61 -2.18
CA ASP A 335 3.74 23.86 -1.50
C ASP A 335 2.82 23.57 -0.30
N GLY A 336 2.73 22.31 0.11
CA GLY A 336 1.84 21.81 1.16
C GLY A 336 1.86 20.28 1.20
N THR A 337 1.21 19.69 2.20
CA THR A 337 0.96 18.25 2.25
C THR A 337 -0.43 17.95 1.74
N THR A 338 -0.53 17.19 0.65
CA THR A 338 -1.82 16.63 0.20
C THR A 338 -1.92 15.16 0.54
N ALA A 339 -3.07 14.75 1.04
CA ALA A 339 -3.45 13.38 1.33
C ALA A 339 -4.79 13.01 0.67
N GLU A 340 -4.91 11.78 0.18
CA GLU A 340 -6.12 11.27 -0.47
C GLU A 340 -6.68 10.04 0.25
N LEU A 341 -8.00 9.91 0.26
CA LEU A 341 -8.72 8.73 0.70
C LEU A 341 -9.85 8.43 -0.29
N THR A 342 -10.04 7.19 -0.69
CA THR A 342 -11.19 6.80 -1.51
C THR A 342 -11.90 5.64 -0.83
N ASN A 343 -13.18 5.84 -0.52
CA ASN A 343 -14.04 4.83 0.07
C ASN A 343 -15.47 5.09 -0.36
N ASP A 344 -16.23 4.01 -0.57
CA ASP A 344 -17.65 4.08 -0.91
C ASP A 344 -17.95 5.04 -2.09
N HIS A 345 -17.17 4.94 -3.17
CA HIS A 345 -17.23 5.80 -4.37
C HIS A 345 -17.07 7.31 -4.13
N LEU A 346 -16.66 7.74 -2.94
CA LEU A 346 -16.25 9.12 -2.67
C LEU A 346 -14.73 9.19 -2.62
N ARG A 347 -14.14 10.14 -3.36
CA ARG A 347 -12.72 10.48 -3.23
C ARG A 347 -12.59 11.76 -2.42
N LEU A 348 -11.88 11.66 -1.30
CA LEU A 348 -11.49 12.78 -0.47
C LEU A 348 -10.05 13.19 -0.78
N THR A 349 -9.83 14.49 -0.91
CA THR A 349 -8.52 15.10 -1.05
C THR A 349 -8.38 16.17 0.03
N TYR A 350 -7.41 16.00 0.94
CA TYR A 350 -7.13 16.91 2.03
C TYR A 350 -5.76 17.54 1.85
N THR A 351 -5.71 18.87 1.74
CA THR A 351 -4.48 19.64 1.52
C THR A 351 -4.25 20.56 2.71
N VAL A 352 -3.02 20.55 3.22
CA VAL A 352 -2.56 21.37 4.34
C VAL A 352 -1.35 22.19 3.91
N CYS A 353 -1.45 23.51 4.03
CA CYS A 353 -0.34 24.44 3.88
C CYS A 353 -0.05 25.04 5.25
N THR A 354 1.22 25.06 5.67
CA THR A 354 1.60 25.58 7.00
C THR A 354 2.46 26.85 6.91
N GLU A 355 3.04 27.14 5.74
CA GLU A 355 3.84 28.33 5.46
C GLU A 355 3.68 28.72 3.98
N PRO A 356 3.69 30.02 3.62
CA PRO A 356 3.67 31.17 4.53
C PRO A 356 2.30 31.42 5.18
N ASP A 357 1.22 30.92 4.56
CA ASP A 357 -0.15 31.04 5.05
C ASP A 357 -0.65 29.66 5.49
N ILE A 358 -1.27 29.61 6.68
CA ILE A 358 -1.82 28.38 7.23
C ILE A 358 -3.20 28.17 6.59
N SER A 359 -3.35 27.09 5.84
CA SER A 359 -4.64 26.72 5.26
C SER A 359 -4.90 25.22 5.23
N PHE A 360 -6.18 24.88 5.28
CA PHE A 360 -6.69 23.52 5.25
C PHE A 360 -7.83 23.41 4.26
N HIS A 361 -7.73 22.51 3.29
CA HIS A 361 -8.75 22.32 2.26
C HIS A 361 -9.15 20.86 2.16
N LEU A 362 -10.45 20.58 2.28
CA LEU A 362 -11.02 19.25 2.11
C LEU A 362 -11.99 19.25 0.94
N ARG A 363 -11.65 18.49 -0.09
CA ARG A 363 -12.49 18.26 -1.26
C ARG A 363 -13.05 16.84 -1.26
N VAL A 364 -14.29 16.69 -1.70
CA VAL A 364 -14.91 15.40 -2.01
C VAL A 364 -15.36 15.37 -3.47
N ASP A 365 -15.05 14.29 -4.19
CA ASP A 365 -15.55 14.01 -5.53
C ASP A 365 -16.48 12.79 -5.49
N ASN A 366 -17.67 12.90 -6.09
CA ASN A 366 -18.59 11.79 -6.29
C ASN A 366 -18.17 10.97 -7.52
N LEU A 367 -17.58 9.80 -7.30
CA LEU A 367 -17.17 8.86 -8.35
C LEU A 367 -18.24 7.82 -8.69
N ASP A 368 -19.40 7.90 -8.05
CA ASP A 368 -20.53 7.01 -8.27
C ASP A 368 -21.34 7.43 -9.50
N ASP A 369 -22.20 6.54 -10.00
CA ASP A 369 -23.16 6.84 -11.07
C ASP A 369 -24.53 7.30 -10.53
N VAL A 370 -24.65 7.45 -9.20
CA VAL A 370 -25.84 7.94 -8.49
C VAL A 370 -25.54 9.18 -7.65
N PRO A 371 -26.55 10.04 -7.35
CA PRO A 371 -26.38 11.16 -6.44
C PRO A 371 -25.99 10.72 -5.02
N ARG A 372 -25.11 11.49 -4.37
CA ARG A 372 -24.61 11.21 -3.02
C ARG A 372 -24.85 12.39 -2.10
N ARG A 373 -25.50 12.13 -0.95
CA ARG A 373 -25.70 13.13 0.10
C ARG A 373 -24.52 13.09 1.07
N ILE A 374 -23.92 14.25 1.34
CA ILE A 374 -22.71 14.40 2.16
C ILE A 374 -22.81 15.58 3.12
N GLN A 375 -22.03 15.53 4.19
CA GLN A 375 -21.61 16.67 4.99
C GLN A 375 -20.11 16.59 5.22
N LEU A 376 -19.46 17.73 5.35
CA LEU A 376 -18.02 17.85 5.55
C LEU A 376 -17.75 18.75 6.74
N ALA A 377 -16.73 18.44 7.54
CA ALA A 377 -16.17 19.40 8.48
C ALA A 377 -14.67 19.14 8.69
N LEU A 378 -13.95 20.18 9.12
CA LEU A 378 -12.65 20.04 9.76
C LEU A 378 -12.85 20.33 11.23
N HIS A 379 -12.32 19.47 12.11
CA HIS A 379 -12.58 19.55 13.56
C HIS A 379 -11.34 19.99 14.37
N PRO A 380 -10.69 21.13 14.06
CA PRO A 380 -9.43 21.51 14.68
C PRO A 380 -9.59 21.74 16.20
N TYR A 381 -8.65 21.23 16.98
CA TYR A 381 -8.49 21.48 18.40
C TYR A 381 -7.48 22.61 18.58
N TRP A 382 -7.92 23.86 18.66
CA TRP A 382 -7.02 25.00 18.79
C TRP A 382 -6.49 25.12 20.22
N ALA A 383 -5.16 25.11 20.39
CA ALA A 383 -4.53 25.31 21.68
C ALA A 383 -4.74 26.75 22.17
N VAL A 384 -5.32 26.90 23.36
CA VAL A 384 -5.70 28.20 23.95
C VAL A 384 -5.89 28.05 25.45
N ASP A 385 -5.71 29.11 26.23
CA ASP A 385 -6.22 29.16 27.62
C ASP A 385 -7.73 29.43 27.62
N ALA A 386 -8.53 28.36 27.74
CA ALA A 386 -9.99 28.45 27.61
C ALA A 386 -10.63 29.39 28.64
N ALA A 387 -10.06 29.50 29.85
CA ALA A 387 -10.61 30.36 30.90
C ALA A 387 -10.55 31.86 30.54
N GLY A 388 -9.54 32.26 29.76
CA GLY A 388 -9.39 33.62 29.23
C GLY A 388 -9.89 33.79 27.80
N ALA A 389 -10.27 32.70 27.13
CA ALA A 389 -10.57 32.70 25.72
C ALA A 389 -11.98 33.19 25.38
N ARG A 390 -12.13 33.72 24.17
CA ARG A 390 -13.44 34.03 23.59
C ARG A 390 -13.45 33.85 22.09
N VAL A 391 -14.62 33.49 21.54
CA VAL A 391 -14.87 33.52 20.10
C VAL A 391 -15.76 34.71 19.75
N THR A 392 -15.30 35.55 18.83
CA THR A 392 -15.98 36.75 18.33
C THR A 392 -16.21 36.66 16.81
N GLY A 393 -17.09 37.53 16.27
CA GLY A 393 -17.43 37.58 14.84
C GLY A 393 -18.62 36.69 14.45
N LEU A 394 -19.24 36.02 15.43
CA LEU A 394 -20.41 35.15 15.26
C LEU A 394 -21.70 35.77 15.81
N GLU A 395 -21.61 36.96 16.41
CA GLU A 395 -22.75 37.67 16.99
C GLU A 395 -23.80 38.01 15.93
N GLY A 396 -25.07 37.88 16.29
CA GLY A 396 -26.23 38.04 15.41
C GLY A 396 -26.57 36.81 14.56
N ALA A 397 -25.70 35.79 14.50
CA ALA A 397 -25.98 34.57 13.74
C ALA A 397 -26.91 33.61 14.51
N PRO A 398 -27.80 32.88 13.81
CA PRO A 398 -28.55 31.79 14.41
C PRO A 398 -27.62 30.61 14.72
N TYR A 399 -27.86 29.91 15.82
CA TYR A 399 -27.15 28.69 16.17
C TYR A 399 -28.09 27.65 16.76
N PHE A 400 -27.75 26.38 16.58
CA PHE A 400 -28.36 25.28 17.30
C PHE A 400 -27.46 24.89 18.47
N ASP A 401 -28.02 24.98 19.67
CA ASP A 401 -27.39 24.49 20.90
C ASP A 401 -27.64 22.98 21.01
N LYS A 402 -26.58 22.17 20.92
CA LYS A 402 -26.71 20.70 21.01
C LYS A 402 -26.97 20.21 22.44
N ILE A 403 -26.65 21.02 23.45
CA ILE A 403 -26.89 20.70 24.87
C ILE A 403 -28.36 20.94 25.19
N ALA A 404 -28.88 22.12 24.83
CA ALA A 404 -30.28 22.46 25.06
C ALA A 404 -31.24 21.84 24.04
N GLY A 405 -30.72 21.40 22.88
CA GLY A 405 -31.53 20.85 21.79
C GLY A 405 -32.42 21.90 21.09
N ALA A 406 -32.01 23.17 21.11
CA ALA A 406 -32.83 24.29 20.65
C ALA A 406 -32.03 25.30 19.80
N THR A 407 -32.74 26.03 18.94
CA THR A 407 -32.15 27.12 18.15
C THR A 407 -32.30 28.45 18.87
N SER A 408 -31.26 29.29 18.82
CA SER A 408 -31.24 30.64 19.36
C SER A 408 -30.35 31.55 18.48
N THR A 409 -30.16 32.80 18.90
CA THR A 409 -29.28 33.79 18.24
C THR A 409 -28.12 34.14 19.16
N LEU A 410 -26.90 34.22 18.62
CA LEU A 410 -25.73 34.63 19.41
C LEU A 410 -25.80 36.13 19.72
N GLU A 411 -26.01 36.51 20.97
CA GLU A 411 -26.08 37.93 21.38
C GLU A 411 -24.73 38.51 21.81
N SER A 412 -23.79 37.65 22.18
CA SER A 412 -22.48 38.03 22.72
C SER A 412 -21.39 37.06 22.26
N PRO A 413 -20.11 37.43 22.42
CA PRO A 413 -19.00 36.50 22.24
C PRO A 413 -19.22 35.20 23.02
N ILE A 414 -18.76 34.08 22.46
CA ILE A 414 -18.77 32.79 23.15
C ILE A 414 -17.58 32.76 24.11
N VAL A 415 -17.84 32.46 25.38
CA VAL A 415 -16.84 32.29 26.45
C VAL A 415 -16.92 30.87 26.99
N PHE A 416 -15.87 30.44 27.68
CA PHE A 416 -15.72 29.06 28.17
C PHE A 416 -15.62 29.01 29.70
N GLY A 417 -15.87 27.83 30.26
CA GLY A 417 -16.00 27.62 31.71
C GLY A 417 -17.14 26.64 32.05
N GLU A 418 -18.04 26.42 31.11
CA GLU A 418 -19.05 25.38 31.07
C GLU A 418 -18.99 24.66 29.71
N GLU A 419 -19.76 23.60 29.52
CA GLU A 419 -19.86 22.90 28.23
C GLU A 419 -20.43 23.83 27.16
N VAL A 420 -19.79 23.85 25.99
CA VAL A 420 -20.24 24.57 24.80
C VAL A 420 -20.27 23.57 23.64
N ASP A 421 -21.41 23.43 22.99
CA ASP A 421 -21.57 22.65 21.74
C ASP A 421 -22.60 23.34 20.83
N ARG A 422 -22.12 24.31 20.04
CA ARG A 422 -22.97 25.20 19.25
C ARG A 422 -22.69 25.06 17.76
N VAL A 423 -23.73 24.79 16.98
CA VAL A 423 -23.66 24.75 15.51
C VAL A 423 -24.22 26.06 14.96
N VAL A 424 -23.34 27.00 14.60
CA VAL A 424 -23.70 28.35 14.16
C VAL A 424 -23.88 28.37 12.65
N GLY A 425 -25.05 28.78 12.16
CA GLY A 425 -25.34 28.93 10.73
C GLY A 425 -24.79 30.25 10.21
N THR A 426 -23.54 30.24 9.72
CA THR A 426 -22.86 31.43 9.23
C THR A 426 -21.67 31.06 8.34
N THR A 427 -21.29 32.00 7.47
CA THR A 427 -20.05 31.97 6.67
C THR A 427 -19.12 33.14 7.04
N ALA A 428 -19.44 33.87 8.11
CA ALA A 428 -18.67 35.03 8.53
C ALA A 428 -17.28 34.61 9.04
N GLN A 429 -16.31 35.53 8.88
CA GLN A 429 -15.02 35.41 9.53
C GLN A 429 -15.20 35.51 11.05
N CYS A 430 -14.51 34.67 11.81
CA CYS A 430 -14.52 34.70 13.27
C CYS A 430 -13.10 34.64 13.84
N SER A 431 -12.95 34.98 15.11
CA SER A 431 -11.66 34.97 15.79
C SER A 431 -11.75 34.28 17.14
N LEU A 432 -10.75 33.47 17.48
CA LEU A 432 -10.50 32.92 18.81
C LEU A 432 -9.33 33.69 19.43
N SER A 433 -9.56 34.35 20.55
CA SER A 433 -8.52 35.13 21.24
C SER A 433 -8.39 34.74 22.70
N ASP A 434 -7.15 34.73 23.20
CA ASP A 434 -6.79 34.64 24.62
C ASP A 434 -5.78 35.74 24.98
N ALA A 435 -5.15 35.65 26.16
CA ALA A 435 -4.13 36.59 26.61
C ALA A 435 -2.83 36.54 25.78
N HIS A 436 -2.62 35.47 25.02
CA HIS A 436 -1.36 35.17 24.33
C HIS A 436 -1.41 35.44 22.84
N ARG A 437 -2.56 35.32 22.18
CA ARG A 437 -2.70 35.51 20.73
C ARG A 437 -4.16 35.62 20.29
N THR A 438 -4.35 36.03 19.04
CA THR A 438 -5.61 35.91 18.32
C THR A 438 -5.42 35.06 17.07
N LEU A 439 -6.28 34.06 16.90
CA LEU A 439 -6.42 33.26 15.68
C LEU A 439 -7.65 33.78 14.93
N THR A 440 -7.47 34.21 13.69
CA THR A 440 -8.57 34.64 12.82
C THR A 440 -8.81 33.57 11.76
N PHE A 441 -10.07 33.17 11.63
CA PHE A 441 -10.51 32.07 10.78
C PHE A 441 -11.36 32.59 9.63
N THR A 442 -10.91 32.34 8.40
CA THR A 442 -11.68 32.59 7.18
C THR A 442 -12.10 31.25 6.60
N THR A 443 -13.39 31.05 6.39
CA THR A 443 -13.94 29.77 5.92
C THR A 443 -14.37 29.87 4.46
N HIS A 444 -14.23 28.77 3.72
CA HIS A 444 -14.56 28.68 2.30
C HIS A 444 -15.45 27.48 2.04
N GLY A 445 -16.47 27.64 1.19
CA GLY A 445 -17.36 26.53 0.79
C GLY A 445 -18.17 25.90 1.93
N THR A 446 -18.20 26.54 3.10
CA THR A 446 -18.93 26.15 4.31
C THR A 446 -20.26 26.89 4.41
N ASP A 447 -21.14 26.39 5.26
CA ASP A 447 -22.40 27.05 5.64
C ASP A 447 -22.60 27.14 7.17
N HIS A 448 -21.72 26.49 7.95
CA HIS A 448 -21.73 26.53 9.40
C HIS A 448 -20.32 26.66 10.00
N VAL A 449 -20.28 27.18 11.23
CA VAL A 449 -19.14 27.11 12.15
C VAL A 449 -19.61 26.39 13.42
N VAL A 450 -18.96 25.27 13.78
CA VAL A 450 -19.22 24.60 15.06
C VAL A 450 -18.23 25.10 16.10
N VAL A 451 -18.70 25.47 17.29
CA VAL A 451 -17.86 25.85 18.41
C VAL A 451 -18.07 24.85 19.54
N TRP A 452 -17.00 24.18 19.95
CA TRP A 452 -17.07 23.13 20.96
C TRP A 452 -15.95 23.23 22.02
N ASN A 453 -16.35 23.04 23.28
CA ASN A 453 -15.48 22.81 24.43
C ASN A 453 -16.28 21.99 25.45
N PRO A 454 -15.75 20.87 25.98
CA PRO A 454 -16.52 20.01 26.88
C PRO A 454 -16.79 20.65 28.26
N GLY A 455 -16.04 21.69 28.64
CA GLY A 455 -16.09 22.25 29.98
C GLY A 455 -15.52 21.30 31.05
N PRO A 456 -15.37 21.77 32.29
CA PRO A 456 -14.75 20.99 33.36
C PRO A 456 -15.57 19.76 33.75
N GLU A 457 -16.89 19.86 33.80
CA GLU A 457 -17.75 18.78 34.30
C GLU A 457 -17.77 17.57 33.35
N VAL A 458 -17.97 17.78 32.05
CA VAL A 458 -17.96 16.67 31.07
C VAL A 458 -16.56 16.09 30.94
N CYS A 459 -15.54 16.93 30.87
CA CYS A 459 -14.15 16.49 30.73
C CYS A 459 -13.68 15.64 31.92
N ALA A 460 -14.18 15.89 33.13
CA ALA A 460 -13.88 15.08 34.30
C ALA A 460 -14.49 13.66 34.28
N HIS A 461 -15.53 13.43 33.47
CA HIS A 461 -16.24 12.14 33.37
C HIS A 461 -15.98 11.42 32.03
N ASP A 462 -15.31 12.06 31.08
CA ASP A 462 -14.92 11.45 29.81
C ASP A 462 -13.53 10.81 29.92
N GLU A 463 -13.48 9.48 30.02
CA GLU A 463 -12.24 8.71 30.10
C GLU A 463 -11.32 8.88 28.88
N SER A 464 -11.83 9.42 27.77
CA SER A 464 -11.04 9.69 26.57
C SER A 464 -10.31 11.04 26.61
N LEU A 465 -10.64 11.92 27.55
CA LEU A 465 -9.95 13.20 27.77
C LEU A 465 -9.22 13.18 29.11
N GLY A 466 -8.12 13.94 29.20
CA GLY A 466 -7.52 14.26 30.49
C GLY A 466 -8.41 15.22 31.27
N THR A 467 -8.49 15.08 32.60
CA THR A 467 -9.39 15.86 33.46
C THR A 467 -9.32 17.39 33.25
N ASP A 468 -8.14 17.91 32.93
CA ASP A 468 -7.89 19.34 32.71
C ASP A 468 -7.74 19.71 31.22
N ASP A 469 -8.06 18.80 30.29
CA ASP A 469 -7.90 19.04 28.85
C ASP A 469 -8.78 20.19 28.36
N TRP A 470 -9.99 20.33 28.91
CA TRP A 470 -10.95 21.37 28.54
C TRP A 470 -10.36 22.79 28.63
N ALA A 471 -9.43 23.02 29.57
CA ALA A 471 -8.84 24.32 29.82
C ALA A 471 -7.83 24.74 28.75
N ARG A 472 -7.41 23.81 27.88
CA ARG A 472 -6.25 23.95 27.00
C ARG A 472 -6.61 24.00 25.52
N PHE A 473 -7.89 23.89 25.17
CA PHE A 473 -8.32 23.95 23.78
C PHE A 473 -9.73 24.51 23.59
N VAL A 474 -10.00 24.96 22.38
CA VAL A 474 -11.34 25.23 21.86
C VAL A 474 -11.42 24.71 20.43
N CYS A 475 -12.52 24.05 20.08
CA CYS A 475 -12.79 23.69 18.69
C CYS A 475 -13.58 24.81 18.01
N VAL A 476 -13.09 25.25 16.84
CA VAL A 476 -13.78 26.17 15.92
C VAL A 476 -13.71 25.54 14.54
N GLU A 477 -14.84 24.98 14.11
CA GLU A 477 -14.89 23.97 13.05
C GLU A 477 -15.65 24.51 11.83
N PRO A 478 -14.98 24.70 10.69
CA PRO A 478 -15.67 24.97 9.43
C PRO A 478 -16.43 23.73 8.97
N ALA A 479 -17.71 23.88 8.66
CA ALA A 479 -18.57 22.78 8.24
C ALA A 479 -19.47 23.13 7.05
N LEU A 480 -19.69 22.13 6.20
CA LEU A 480 -20.73 22.09 5.18
C LEU A 480 -21.77 21.06 5.60
N LEU A 481 -22.86 21.52 6.18
CA LEU A 481 -23.92 20.68 6.75
C LEU A 481 -25.20 20.67 5.89
N GLY A 482 -25.35 21.59 4.95
CA GLY A 482 -26.57 21.81 4.18
C GLY A 482 -27.61 22.61 4.97
N GLU A 483 -28.64 23.10 4.26
CA GLU A 483 -29.78 23.77 4.87
C GLU A 483 -30.40 22.86 5.95
N ASN A 484 -30.69 23.42 7.13
CA ASN A 484 -31.18 22.70 8.30
C ASN A 484 -30.30 21.52 8.78
N ARG A 485 -29.07 21.40 8.26
CA ARG A 485 -28.12 20.30 8.50
C ARG A 485 -28.57 18.96 7.89
N ASP A 486 -29.28 19.00 6.76
CA ASP A 486 -29.76 17.81 6.05
C ASP A 486 -28.75 17.22 5.05
N GLY A 487 -27.61 17.86 4.86
CA GLY A 487 -26.56 17.49 3.91
C GLY A 487 -26.75 18.08 2.51
N VAL A 488 -25.64 18.13 1.77
CA VAL A 488 -25.59 18.59 0.37
C VAL A 488 -25.61 17.36 -0.54
N VAL A 489 -26.36 17.42 -1.64
CA VAL A 489 -26.42 16.34 -2.63
C VAL A 489 -25.47 16.66 -3.79
N LEU A 490 -24.54 15.74 -4.07
CA LEU A 490 -23.65 15.78 -5.23
C LEU A 490 -24.17 14.84 -6.32
N ALA A 491 -24.40 15.35 -7.52
CA ALA A 491 -24.69 14.51 -8.68
C ALA A 491 -23.47 13.65 -9.10
N PRO A 492 -23.65 12.65 -9.97
CA PRO A 492 -22.53 11.86 -10.51
C PRO A 492 -21.45 12.75 -11.12
N GLY A 493 -20.20 12.59 -10.68
CA GLY A 493 -19.07 13.40 -11.14
C GLY A 493 -18.95 14.80 -10.54
N GLU A 494 -19.90 15.24 -9.71
CA GLU A 494 -19.79 16.52 -8.99
C GLU A 494 -18.89 16.44 -7.76
N SER A 495 -18.54 17.61 -7.26
CA SER A 495 -17.64 17.76 -6.12
C SER A 495 -18.07 18.89 -5.20
N ALA A 496 -17.74 18.79 -3.92
CA ALA A 496 -17.79 19.89 -2.96
C ALA A 496 -16.41 20.07 -2.30
N GLU A 497 -16.14 21.27 -1.82
CA GLU A 497 -14.90 21.61 -1.14
C GLU A 497 -15.16 22.58 0.00
N ILE A 498 -14.53 22.33 1.15
CA ILE A 498 -14.47 23.27 2.28
C ILE A 498 -13.02 23.69 2.53
N GLY A 499 -12.84 24.92 3.00
CA GLY A 499 -11.53 25.48 3.31
C GLY A 499 -11.51 26.27 4.61
N LEU A 500 -10.33 26.37 5.22
CA LEU A 500 -10.04 27.16 6.40
C LEU A 500 -8.68 27.83 6.26
N ASP A 501 -8.67 29.15 6.21
CA ASP A 501 -7.44 29.94 6.33
C ASP A 501 -7.32 30.47 7.75
N VAL A 502 -6.10 30.43 8.29
CA VAL A 502 -5.82 30.84 9.67
C VAL A 502 -4.73 31.90 9.68
N HIS A 503 -5.07 33.07 10.22
CA HIS A 503 -4.12 34.14 10.46
C HIS A 503 -3.87 34.31 11.96
N VAL A 504 -2.60 34.29 12.37
CA VAL A 504 -2.20 34.39 13.78
C VAL A 504 -1.59 35.76 14.06
N THR A 505 -2.14 36.47 15.04
CA THR A 505 -1.61 37.75 15.49
C THR A 505 -1.19 37.63 16.96
N ALA A 506 0.06 38.00 17.26
CA ALA A 506 0.54 38.13 18.63
C ALA A 506 -0.19 39.29 19.33
N PRO A 507 -0.22 39.35 20.68
CA PRO A 507 -0.85 40.46 21.37
C PRO A 507 -0.11 41.75 21.00
N THR A 508 -0.85 42.79 20.65
CA THR A 508 -0.29 44.14 20.64
C THR A 508 0.27 44.43 22.02
N GLN A 509 1.59 44.60 22.14
CA GLN A 509 2.16 45.11 23.39
C GLN A 509 1.52 46.48 23.67
N PRO A 510 1.01 46.71 24.89
CA PRO A 510 0.44 48.01 25.26
C PRO A 510 1.48 49.13 25.24
#